data_AF-A0A3A8U4Q3-F1
#
_entry.id   AF-A0A3A8U4Q3-F1
#
_cell.length_a   1.000
_cell.length_b   1.000
_cell.length_c   1.000
_cell.angle_alpha   90.00
_cell.angle_beta   90.00
_cell.angle_gamma   90.00
#
_symmetry.space_group_name_H-M   'P 1'
#
loop_
_entity.id
_entity.type
_entity.pdbx_description
1 polymer ?
#
loop_
_entity_poly.entity_id
_entity_poly.type
_entity_poly.pdbx_seq_one_letter_code
_entity_poly.pdbx_strand_id
1 'polypeptide(L)'
;IEAWVTENNPKYANRIIKQLKAFKKAKGMDDSFDPYKAAYGSMPSHAAANSAIQQMYINGHFCYAYKFGIITNGLGIVRDISFYNKDFLEAHPDIIVGKKSDSPDEDKSLADSKALIPTLKDFFRKHPLINPKTFLGDAAFDSSEIYKYLLQEASFEQAYIPLNGRISLPESDCPLNKDGVPCCPKDPSLPMKREGSKSHLRCGLPTMKFVCPKMKWEYDKTTGKSKRVCHCENPCTESPCGRMFYIYPEKNLRAYPGTVRGTAEWDSTYKIRVNVEKSINHFKDSFCVAGRKTQNEKTLHADLLLAGITQLITVMVADKLRKHQYIRSLKPLIA
;
A
#
# COMPACT_ATOMS: atom_id res chain seq x y z
N ILE A 1 7.04 -11.69 -10.68
CA ILE A 1 7.06 -12.06 -12.12
C ILE A 1 7.01 -13.57 -12.19
N GLU A 2 5.99 -14.10 -12.85
CA GLU A 2 5.86 -15.55 -13.07
C GLU A 2 7.04 -16.05 -13.90
N ALA A 3 7.61 -17.18 -13.50
CA ALA A 3 8.75 -17.77 -14.17
C ALA A 3 8.31 -18.71 -15.31
N TRP A 4 9.16 -18.88 -16.32
CA TRP A 4 8.93 -19.86 -17.37
C TRP A 4 9.29 -21.27 -16.88
N VAL A 5 8.38 -21.92 -16.15
CA VAL A 5 8.59 -23.25 -15.55
C VAL A 5 7.40 -24.18 -15.77
N THR A 6 7.64 -25.50 -15.70
CA THR A 6 6.62 -26.54 -15.94
C THR A 6 5.41 -26.39 -15.02
N GLU A 7 5.65 -25.99 -13.77
CA GLU A 7 4.64 -25.86 -12.74
C GLU A 7 3.65 -24.71 -12.99
N ASN A 8 4.05 -23.71 -13.79
CA ASN A 8 3.16 -22.63 -14.23
C ASN A 8 2.27 -23.02 -15.42
N ASN A 9 2.41 -24.23 -15.95
CA ASN A 9 1.47 -24.74 -16.92
C ASN A 9 0.13 -25.04 -16.21
N PRO A 10 -1.02 -24.47 -16.65
CA PRO A 10 -2.31 -24.75 -16.03
C PRO A 10 -2.66 -26.24 -15.96
N LYS A 11 -2.13 -27.07 -16.87
CA LYS A 11 -2.32 -28.53 -16.85
C LYS A 11 -1.65 -29.19 -15.65
N TYR A 12 -0.56 -28.63 -15.12
CA TYR A 12 0.18 -29.16 -13.98
C TYR A 12 -0.69 -29.16 -12.72
N ALA A 13 -1.14 -27.98 -12.29
CA ALA A 13 -1.99 -27.85 -11.11
C ALA A 13 -3.33 -28.58 -11.28
N ASN A 14 -3.95 -28.48 -12.47
CA ASN A 14 -5.21 -29.16 -12.75
C ASN A 14 -5.13 -30.69 -12.63
N ARG A 15 -4.00 -31.30 -13.00
CA ARG A 15 -3.79 -32.74 -12.84
C ARG A 15 -3.81 -33.14 -11.36
N ILE A 16 -3.12 -32.38 -10.51
CA ILE A 16 -3.04 -32.63 -9.06
C ILE A 16 -4.43 -32.44 -8.42
N ILE A 17 -5.12 -31.35 -8.75
CA ILE A 17 -6.48 -31.07 -8.26
C ILE A 17 -7.45 -32.19 -8.66
N LYS A 18 -7.38 -32.69 -9.91
CA LYS A 18 -8.23 -33.81 -10.35
C LYS A 18 -7.95 -35.10 -9.58
N GLN A 19 -6.68 -35.41 -9.30
CA GLN A 19 -6.31 -36.57 -8.50
C GLN A 19 -6.85 -36.46 -7.07
N LEU A 20 -6.73 -35.29 -6.45
CA LEU A 20 -7.25 -35.06 -5.09
C LEU A 20 -8.79 -35.06 -5.03
N LYS A 21 -9.48 -34.56 -6.07
CA LYS A 21 -10.94 -34.68 -6.19
C LYS A 21 -11.38 -36.14 -6.32
N ALA A 22 -10.68 -36.94 -7.12
CA ALA A 22 -10.94 -38.37 -7.25
C ALA A 22 -10.68 -39.11 -5.92
N PHE A 23 -9.61 -38.75 -5.22
CA PHE A 23 -9.28 -39.29 -3.90
C PHE A 23 -10.36 -38.98 -2.85
N LYS A 24 -10.83 -37.71 -2.79
CA LYS A 24 -11.96 -37.30 -1.91
C LYS A 24 -13.17 -38.20 -2.15
N LYS A 25 -13.55 -38.40 -3.42
CA LYS A 25 -14.69 -39.24 -3.82
C LYS A 25 -14.49 -40.70 -3.44
N ALA A 26 -13.30 -41.27 -3.70
CA ALA A 26 -13.01 -42.68 -3.45
C ALA A 26 -12.97 -43.02 -1.94
N LYS A 27 -12.55 -42.06 -1.10
CA LYS A 27 -12.45 -42.23 0.35
C LYS A 27 -13.69 -41.79 1.13
N GLY A 28 -14.73 -41.30 0.45
CA GLY A 28 -15.94 -40.81 1.11
C GLY A 28 -15.66 -39.67 2.09
N MET A 29 -14.62 -38.87 1.82
CA MET A 29 -14.21 -37.76 2.69
C MET A 29 -15.29 -36.68 2.72
N ASP A 30 -15.55 -36.14 3.90
CA ASP A 30 -16.52 -35.08 4.10
C ASP A 30 -16.09 -33.74 3.44
N ASP A 31 -16.95 -32.73 3.56
CA ASP A 31 -16.71 -31.42 2.99
C ASP A 31 -15.66 -30.57 3.72
N SER A 32 -15.08 -31.07 4.81
CA SER A 32 -13.92 -30.44 5.45
C SER A 32 -12.64 -30.62 4.60
N PHE A 33 -12.59 -31.64 3.74
CA PHE A 33 -11.49 -31.81 2.79
C PHE A 33 -11.70 -30.93 1.54
N ASP A 34 -10.88 -29.88 1.44
CA ASP A 34 -10.78 -29.03 0.25
C ASP A 34 -9.63 -29.51 -0.67
N PRO A 35 -9.93 -30.10 -1.84
CA PRO A 35 -8.93 -30.54 -2.80
C PRO A 35 -8.02 -29.43 -3.34
N TYR A 36 -8.47 -28.17 -3.36
CA TYR A 36 -7.64 -27.04 -3.81
C TYR A 36 -6.60 -26.67 -2.76
N LYS A 37 -7.04 -26.57 -1.50
CA LYS A 37 -6.17 -26.32 -0.35
C LYS A 37 -5.13 -27.45 -0.19
N ALA A 38 -5.56 -28.70 -0.32
CA ALA A 38 -4.67 -29.86 -0.34
C ALA A 38 -3.71 -29.86 -1.54
N ALA A 39 -4.17 -29.43 -2.73
CA ALA A 39 -3.31 -29.32 -3.91
C ALA A 39 -2.15 -28.34 -3.66
N TYR A 40 -2.44 -27.21 -3.02
CA TYR A 40 -1.44 -26.23 -2.65
C TYR A 40 -0.35 -26.79 -1.76
N GLY A 41 -0.74 -27.47 -0.67
CA GLY A 41 0.18 -28.14 0.25
C GLY A 41 1.02 -29.22 -0.45
N SER A 42 0.40 -29.99 -1.35
CA SER A 42 1.06 -31.10 -2.06
C SER A 42 2.06 -30.68 -3.15
N MET A 43 1.89 -29.49 -3.72
CA MET A 43 2.80 -28.97 -4.75
C MET A 43 4.15 -28.56 -4.13
N PRO A 44 5.27 -28.69 -4.87
CA PRO A 44 6.58 -28.24 -4.42
C PRO A 44 6.56 -26.77 -3.96
N SER A 45 7.29 -26.44 -2.90
CA SER A 45 7.41 -25.04 -2.44
C SER A 45 8.23 -24.17 -3.39
N HIS A 46 9.03 -24.78 -4.25
CA HIS A 46 9.82 -24.11 -5.28
C HIS A 46 9.81 -24.90 -6.59
N ALA A 47 10.11 -24.25 -7.70
CA ALA A 47 10.15 -24.92 -9.00
C ALA A 47 11.29 -25.95 -9.04
N ALA A 48 11.12 -27.02 -9.82
CA ALA A 48 12.15 -28.02 -10.04
C ALA A 48 13.37 -27.44 -10.78
N ALA A 49 13.17 -26.45 -11.64
CA ALA A 49 14.23 -25.84 -12.42
C ALA A 49 15.16 -24.93 -11.59
N ASN A 50 14.63 -24.26 -10.57
CA ASN A 50 15.40 -23.34 -9.73
C ASN A 50 14.69 -23.12 -8.38
N SER A 51 15.39 -23.40 -7.28
CA SER A 51 14.86 -23.23 -5.92
C SER A 51 14.59 -21.77 -5.54
N ALA A 52 15.15 -20.79 -6.25
CA ALA A 52 14.83 -19.38 -6.06
C ALA A 52 13.42 -19.01 -6.56
N ILE A 53 12.80 -19.85 -7.41
CA ILE A 53 11.45 -19.65 -7.91
C ILE A 53 10.49 -20.27 -6.91
N GLN A 54 9.82 -19.43 -6.13
CA GLN A 54 8.94 -19.87 -5.04
C GLN A 54 7.50 -20.02 -5.53
N GLN A 55 6.80 -21.02 -4.98
CA GLN A 55 5.36 -21.15 -5.14
C GLN A 55 4.64 -19.99 -4.44
N MET A 56 3.61 -19.46 -5.08
CA MET A 56 2.77 -18.38 -4.59
C MET A 56 1.32 -18.62 -5.02
N TYR A 57 0.38 -18.11 -4.22
CA TYR A 57 -1.01 -17.98 -4.62
C TYR A 57 -1.33 -16.49 -4.82
N ILE A 58 -1.63 -16.11 -6.06
CA ILE A 58 -1.85 -14.71 -6.45
C ILE A 58 -3.12 -14.64 -7.27
N ASN A 59 -4.03 -13.72 -6.95
CA ASN A 59 -5.26 -13.47 -7.72
C ASN A 59 -6.13 -14.73 -8.00
N GLY A 60 -6.13 -15.70 -7.09
CA GLY A 60 -6.95 -16.91 -7.23
C GLY A 60 -6.31 -18.03 -8.04
N HIS A 61 -5.02 -17.92 -8.42
CA HIS A 61 -4.30 -19.00 -9.09
C HIS A 61 -2.93 -19.30 -8.47
N PHE A 62 -2.50 -20.55 -8.64
CA PHE A 62 -1.16 -21.00 -8.28
C PHE A 62 -0.15 -20.55 -9.32
N CYS A 63 0.95 -19.98 -8.86
CA CYS A 63 2.07 -19.62 -9.72
C CYS A 63 3.41 -19.82 -9.01
N TYR A 64 4.46 -19.91 -9.80
CA TYR A 64 5.85 -20.01 -9.40
C TYR A 64 6.54 -18.76 -9.93
N ALA A 65 7.00 -17.90 -9.02
CA ALA A 65 7.35 -16.54 -9.37
C ALA A 65 8.57 -16.04 -8.58
N TYR A 66 9.23 -15.06 -9.16
CA TYR A 66 10.17 -14.20 -8.47
C TYR A 66 9.47 -12.97 -7.90
N LYS A 67 9.88 -12.55 -6.70
CA LYS A 67 9.32 -11.38 -6.03
C LYS A 67 10.33 -10.24 -5.98
N PHE A 68 9.85 -9.02 -6.17
CA PHE A 68 10.64 -7.79 -6.13
C PHE A 68 9.73 -6.62 -5.75
N GLY A 69 10.33 -5.56 -5.22
CA GLY A 69 9.70 -4.27 -4.96
C GLY A 69 10.10 -3.25 -6.03
N ILE A 70 9.17 -2.36 -6.38
CA ILE A 70 9.44 -1.16 -7.17
C ILE A 70 8.99 0.05 -6.36
N ILE A 71 9.85 1.05 -6.24
CA ILE A 71 9.50 2.37 -5.73
C ILE A 71 9.36 3.33 -6.91
N THR A 72 8.25 4.05 -6.97
CA THR A 72 8.02 5.12 -7.96
C THR A 72 7.71 6.45 -7.26
N ASN A 73 8.03 7.57 -7.90
CA ASN A 73 7.50 8.87 -7.45
C ASN A 73 6.02 9.06 -7.87
N GLY A 74 5.40 10.19 -7.49
CA GLY A 74 4.01 10.50 -7.85
C GLY A 74 3.72 10.56 -9.36
N LEU A 75 4.74 10.68 -10.20
CA LEU A 75 4.60 10.64 -11.66
C LEU A 75 4.70 9.21 -12.22
N GLY A 76 4.91 8.18 -11.40
CA GLY A 76 5.12 6.80 -11.83
C GLY A 76 6.53 6.54 -12.36
N ILE A 77 7.48 7.44 -12.15
CA ILE A 77 8.88 7.26 -12.55
C ILE A 77 9.57 6.39 -11.50
N VAL A 78 10.18 5.30 -11.94
CA VAL A 78 10.91 4.36 -11.07
C VAL A 78 12.11 5.05 -10.43
N ARG A 79 12.28 4.79 -9.13
CA ARG A 79 13.36 5.33 -8.30
C ARG A 79 14.24 4.24 -7.69
N ASP A 80 13.67 3.08 -7.39
CA ASP A 80 14.43 1.92 -6.95
C ASP A 80 13.69 0.63 -7.33
N ILE A 81 14.48 -0.42 -7.56
CA ILE A 81 14.03 -1.78 -7.79
C ILE A 81 14.80 -2.65 -6.81
N SER A 82 14.08 -3.33 -5.93
CA SER A 82 14.65 -4.19 -4.89
C SER A 82 14.24 -5.63 -5.15
N PHE A 83 15.21 -6.51 -5.39
CA PHE A 83 14.95 -7.91 -5.70
C PHE A 83 14.94 -8.73 -4.39
N TYR A 84 13.84 -9.43 -4.10
CA TYR A 84 13.65 -10.12 -2.82
C TYR A 84 14.19 -11.54 -2.85
N ASN A 85 15.51 -11.65 -3.02
CA ASN A 85 16.24 -12.91 -3.03
C ASN A 85 16.83 -13.27 -1.66
N LYS A 86 17.65 -14.33 -1.63
CA LYS A 86 18.35 -14.76 -0.41
C LYS A 86 19.24 -13.65 0.14
N ASP A 87 20.04 -12.99 -0.71
CA ASP A 87 20.91 -11.90 -0.28
C ASP A 87 20.13 -10.76 0.39
N PHE A 88 18.94 -10.42 -0.13
CA PHE A 88 18.05 -9.44 0.48
C PHE A 88 17.53 -9.90 1.85
N LEU A 89 17.12 -11.16 1.98
CA LEU A 89 16.66 -11.71 3.26
C LEU A 89 17.80 -11.83 4.29
N GLU A 90 19.02 -12.13 3.84
CA GLU A 90 20.22 -12.17 4.68
C GLU A 90 20.62 -10.75 5.16
N ALA A 91 20.45 -9.74 4.32
CA ALA A 91 20.68 -8.34 4.68
C ALA A 91 19.64 -7.79 5.66
N HIS A 92 18.43 -8.37 5.68
CA HIS A 92 17.29 -7.93 6.51
C HIS A 92 16.74 -9.10 7.35
N PRO A 93 17.49 -9.55 8.39
CA PRO A 93 17.12 -10.72 9.20
C PRO A 93 15.85 -10.51 10.04
N ASP A 94 15.35 -9.28 10.14
CA ASP A 94 14.06 -8.91 10.73
C ASP A 94 12.86 -9.44 9.90
N ILE A 95 13.08 -9.81 8.64
CA ILE A 95 12.06 -10.42 7.79
C ILE A 95 11.87 -11.88 8.19
N ILE A 96 10.87 -12.13 9.05
CA ILE A 96 10.46 -13.51 9.38
C ILE A 96 9.63 -14.07 8.22
N VAL A 97 10.26 -14.92 7.40
CA VAL A 97 9.58 -15.75 6.39
C VAL A 97 8.82 -16.86 7.11
N GLY A 98 7.49 -16.85 6.99
CA GLY A 98 6.64 -17.89 7.57
C GLY A 98 6.91 -19.25 6.92
N LYS A 99 6.79 -20.33 7.68
CA LYS A 99 6.75 -21.68 7.11
C LYS A 99 5.45 -21.85 6.31
N LYS A 100 5.55 -22.55 5.17
CA LYS A 100 4.41 -22.94 4.33
C LYS A 100 3.35 -23.63 5.20
N SER A 101 2.18 -23.05 5.31
CA SER A 101 0.98 -23.62 5.89
C SER A 101 0.17 -24.38 4.82
N ASP A 102 -0.93 -25.00 5.23
CA ASP A 102 -1.88 -25.58 4.29
C ASP A 102 -2.79 -24.51 3.68
N SER A 103 -2.61 -23.22 3.98
CA SER A 103 -3.52 -22.15 3.57
C SER A 103 -2.93 -21.28 2.45
N PRO A 104 -3.40 -21.43 1.19
CA PRO A 104 -2.89 -20.66 0.05
C PRO A 104 -3.04 -19.15 0.24
N ASP A 105 -4.13 -18.71 0.86
CA ASP A 105 -4.41 -17.29 1.09
C ASP A 105 -3.50 -16.66 2.15
N GLU A 106 -3.01 -17.47 3.10
CA GLU A 106 -2.10 -17.02 4.17
C GLU A 106 -0.63 -17.14 3.76
N ASP A 107 -0.32 -18.10 2.88
CA ASP A 107 1.02 -18.37 2.39
C ASP A 107 1.41 -17.49 1.20
N LYS A 108 1.82 -16.26 1.52
CA LYS A 108 2.69 -15.48 0.63
C LYS A 108 4.13 -15.74 1.05
N SER A 109 4.98 -16.23 0.13
CA SER A 109 6.42 -16.50 0.35
C SER A 109 7.14 -15.36 1.10
N LEU A 110 6.79 -14.12 0.77
CA LEU A 110 7.06 -12.93 1.55
C LEU A 110 5.79 -12.08 1.53
N ALA A 111 5.31 -11.58 2.66
CA ALA A 111 4.19 -10.64 2.67
C ALA A 111 4.66 -9.25 2.21
N ASP A 112 3.85 -8.53 1.43
CA ASP A 112 4.21 -7.19 0.94
C ASP A 112 4.47 -6.22 2.10
N SER A 113 3.67 -6.30 3.16
CA SER A 113 3.82 -5.51 4.39
C SER A 113 5.17 -5.71 5.08
N LYS A 114 5.68 -6.95 5.12
CA LYS A 114 6.97 -7.29 5.73
C LYS A 114 8.15 -6.75 4.92
N ALA A 115 8.01 -6.68 3.60
CA ALA A 115 9.08 -6.21 2.71
C ALA A 115 9.19 -4.68 2.65
N LEU A 116 8.12 -3.95 3.01
CA LEU A 116 8.02 -2.51 2.79
C LEU A 116 9.10 -1.72 3.55
N ILE A 117 9.22 -1.91 4.86
CA ILE A 117 10.15 -1.15 5.71
C ILE A 117 11.61 -1.40 5.27
N PRO A 118 12.09 -2.65 5.12
CA PRO A 118 13.42 -2.94 4.58
C PRO A 118 13.69 -2.26 3.23
N THR A 119 12.72 -2.34 2.31
CA THR A 119 12.82 -1.73 0.98
C THR A 119 12.98 -0.21 1.06
N LEU A 120 12.21 0.46 1.94
CA LEU A 120 12.33 1.91 2.14
C LEU A 120 13.65 2.30 2.84
N LYS A 121 14.10 1.53 3.84
CA LYS A 121 15.40 1.76 4.50
C LYS A 121 16.55 1.70 3.49
N ASP A 122 16.57 0.67 2.65
CA ASP A 122 17.57 0.55 1.59
C ASP A 122 17.48 1.67 0.57
N PHE A 123 16.27 2.06 0.18
CA PHE A 123 16.06 3.17 -0.74
C PHE A 123 16.63 4.49 -0.21
N PHE A 124 16.30 4.88 1.02
CA PHE A 124 16.79 6.11 1.62
C PHE A 124 18.30 6.08 1.89
N ARG A 125 18.85 4.91 2.19
CA ARG A 125 20.30 4.71 2.30
C ARG A 125 21.01 4.92 0.96
N LYS A 126 20.45 4.40 -0.14
CA LYS A 126 20.97 4.61 -1.51
C LYS A 126 20.79 6.05 -1.99
N HIS A 127 19.71 6.71 -1.56
CA HIS A 127 19.30 8.03 -2.05
C HIS A 127 19.01 9.02 -0.90
N PRO A 128 20.03 9.44 -0.13
CA PRO A 128 19.84 10.25 1.08
C PRO A 128 19.27 11.66 0.82
N LEU A 129 19.36 12.15 -0.43
CA LEU A 129 18.83 13.45 -0.83
C LEU A 129 17.34 13.43 -1.17
N ILE A 130 16.73 12.24 -1.30
CA ILE A 130 15.30 12.10 -1.61
C ILE A 130 14.51 12.15 -0.30
N ASN A 131 13.75 13.22 -0.11
CA ASN A 131 12.92 13.43 1.07
C ASN A 131 11.43 13.60 0.69
N PRO A 132 10.69 12.49 0.48
CA PRO A 132 9.29 12.53 0.09
C PRO A 132 8.40 12.87 1.29
N LYS A 133 7.41 13.74 1.06
CA LYS A 133 6.46 14.14 2.11
C LYS A 133 5.26 13.20 2.24
N THR A 134 4.92 12.50 1.16
CA THR A 134 3.68 11.74 1.05
C THR A 134 3.98 10.30 0.63
N PHE A 135 3.45 9.35 1.38
CA PHE A 135 3.45 7.93 1.04
C PHE A 135 2.07 7.50 0.52
N LEU A 136 2.03 6.72 -0.56
CA LEU A 136 0.81 6.14 -1.13
C LEU A 136 0.92 4.62 -1.12
N GLY A 137 0.00 3.94 -0.43
CA GLY A 137 0.07 2.49 -0.22
C GLY A 137 -1.24 1.76 -0.50
N ASP A 138 -1.16 0.45 -0.71
CA ASP A 138 -2.33 -0.43 -0.74
C ASP A 138 -2.82 -0.74 0.68
N ALA A 139 -4.07 -1.19 0.82
CA ALA A 139 -4.64 -1.64 2.10
C ALA A 139 -3.82 -2.76 2.76
N ALA A 140 -3.07 -3.55 1.97
CA ALA A 140 -2.14 -4.54 2.48
C ALA A 140 -1.05 -3.95 3.43
N PHE A 141 -0.80 -2.64 3.38
CA PHE A 141 0.15 -1.95 4.26
C PHE A 141 -0.49 -1.35 5.52
N ASP A 142 -1.76 -1.64 5.79
CA ASP A 142 -2.47 -1.14 6.96
C ASP A 142 -2.04 -1.86 8.25
N SER A 143 -0.86 -1.50 8.79
CA SER A 143 -0.36 -2.01 10.06
C SER A 143 0.21 -0.89 10.93
N SER A 144 0.01 -0.98 12.25
CA SER A 144 0.50 0.02 13.21
C SER A 144 2.02 0.24 13.12
N GLU A 145 2.77 -0.83 12.86
CA GLU A 145 4.22 -0.78 12.68
C GLU A 145 4.63 0.03 11.45
N ILE A 146 3.93 -0.17 10.32
CA ILE A 146 4.19 0.57 9.08
C ILE A 146 3.93 2.07 9.29
N TYR A 147 2.80 2.45 9.92
CA TYR A 147 2.54 3.87 10.19
C TYR A 147 3.58 4.48 11.13
N LYS A 148 4.02 3.73 12.15
CA LYS A 148 5.09 4.17 13.06
C LYS A 148 6.36 4.48 12.29
N TYR A 149 6.83 3.52 11.48
CA TYR A 149 8.03 3.72 10.66
C TYR A 149 7.87 4.91 9.71
N LEU A 150 6.79 4.95 8.92
CA LEU A 150 6.58 6.00 7.92
C LEU A 150 6.56 7.40 8.55
N LEU A 151 5.82 7.60 9.62
CA LEU A 151 5.54 8.93 10.17
C LEU A 151 6.53 9.40 11.24
N GLN A 152 7.23 8.48 11.91
CA GLN A 152 8.17 8.83 12.98
C GLN A 152 9.63 8.62 12.59
N GLU A 153 9.95 7.60 11.78
CA GLU A 153 11.34 7.25 11.45
C GLU A 153 11.70 7.77 10.05
N ALA A 154 10.92 7.42 9.04
CA ALA A 154 11.13 7.86 7.65
C ALA A 154 10.66 9.30 7.39
N SER A 155 10.06 9.97 8.40
CA SER A 155 9.70 11.38 8.39
C SER A 155 8.73 11.81 7.27
N PHE A 156 7.86 10.90 6.81
CA PHE A 156 6.74 11.29 5.94
C PHE A 156 5.75 12.16 6.73
N GLU A 157 5.21 13.19 6.09
CA GLU A 157 4.18 14.04 6.68
C GLU A 157 2.79 13.37 6.61
N GLN A 158 2.55 12.59 5.55
CA GLN A 158 1.25 11.96 5.27
C GLN A 158 1.39 10.55 4.70
N ALA A 159 0.57 9.62 5.16
CA ALA A 159 0.47 8.26 4.60
C ALA A 159 -0.98 7.96 4.16
N TYR A 160 -1.17 7.81 2.85
CA TYR A 160 -2.45 7.44 2.25
C TYR A 160 -2.50 5.92 2.07
N ILE A 161 -2.97 5.25 3.11
CA ILE A 161 -3.19 3.80 3.15
C ILE A 161 -4.66 3.54 3.53
N PRO A 162 -5.45 2.88 2.66
CA PRO A 162 -6.81 2.47 2.99
C PRO A 162 -6.82 1.50 4.17
N LEU A 163 -7.91 1.50 4.95
CA LEU A 163 -8.04 0.63 6.10
C LEU A 163 -8.41 -0.79 5.66
N ASN A 164 -7.72 -1.78 6.20
CA ASN A 164 -8.02 -3.20 6.03
C ASN A 164 -8.81 -3.73 7.24
N GLY A 165 -10.01 -3.20 7.44
CA GLY A 165 -10.89 -3.54 8.58
C GLY A 165 -11.26 -2.31 9.43
N ARG A 166 -12.06 -2.52 10.48
CA ARG A 166 -12.55 -1.42 11.33
C ARG A 166 -11.44 -0.85 12.22
N ILE A 167 -11.46 0.46 12.44
CA ILE A 167 -10.67 1.09 13.50
C ILE A 167 -11.42 0.88 14.81
N SER A 168 -10.83 0.10 15.74
CA SER A 168 -11.22 0.15 17.14
C SER A 168 -10.27 1.13 17.84
N LEU A 169 -10.76 2.32 18.20
CA LEU A 169 -10.05 3.14 19.17
C LEU A 169 -10.40 2.66 20.58
N PRO A 170 -9.42 2.47 21.47
CA PRO A 170 -9.71 2.37 22.89
C PRO A 170 -10.34 3.68 23.36
N GLU A 171 -11.48 3.55 24.07
CA GLU A 171 -12.13 4.55 24.92
C GLU A 171 -11.70 6.00 24.68
N SER A 172 -12.31 6.63 23.68
CA SER A 172 -12.32 8.09 23.60
C SER A 172 -13.76 8.55 23.72
N ASP A 173 -14.02 9.63 24.48
CA ASP A 173 -15.32 10.31 24.63
C ASP A 173 -15.87 10.90 23.31
N CYS A 174 -15.38 10.42 22.16
CA CYS A 174 -15.63 10.91 20.83
C CYS A 174 -16.08 9.73 19.95
N PRO A 175 -17.34 9.70 19.49
CA PRO A 175 -17.78 8.72 18.53
C PRO A 175 -17.05 8.97 17.20
N LEU A 176 -16.31 7.97 16.71
CA LEU A 176 -15.71 8.02 15.38
C LEU A 176 -16.57 7.29 14.36
N ASN A 177 -16.60 7.81 13.13
CA ASN A 177 -17.15 7.07 12.00
C ASN A 177 -16.17 6.01 11.47
N LYS A 178 -16.62 5.26 10.45
CA LYS A 178 -15.84 4.21 9.76
C LYS A 178 -14.50 4.70 9.16
N ASP A 179 -14.40 6.00 8.88
CA ASP A 179 -13.22 6.63 8.28
C ASP A 179 -12.26 7.21 9.34
N GLY A 180 -12.58 7.05 10.62
CA GLY A 180 -11.81 7.58 11.74
C GLY A 180 -12.05 9.06 12.02
N VAL A 181 -13.13 9.66 11.48
CA VAL A 181 -13.47 11.07 11.69
C VAL A 181 -14.37 11.21 12.92
N PRO A 182 -14.07 12.16 13.84
CA PRO A 182 -14.98 12.54 14.92
C PRO A 182 -16.38 12.90 14.43
N CYS A 183 -17.40 12.38 15.11
CA CYS A 183 -18.79 12.76 14.91
C CYS A 183 -19.30 13.65 16.05
N CYS A 184 -20.39 14.36 15.81
CA CYS A 184 -21.06 15.15 16.84
C CYS A 184 -21.49 14.25 18.01
N PRO A 185 -21.19 14.61 19.28
CA PRO A 185 -21.59 13.82 20.44
C PRO A 185 -23.11 13.64 20.60
N LYS A 186 -23.90 14.60 20.10
CA LYS A 186 -25.37 14.54 20.12
C LYS A 186 -25.98 13.87 18.88
N ASP A 187 -25.21 13.77 17.80
CA ASP A 187 -25.68 13.19 16.53
C ASP A 187 -24.51 12.50 15.82
N PRO A 188 -24.34 11.18 16.03
CA PRO A 188 -23.27 10.40 15.41
C PRO A 188 -23.29 10.39 13.88
N SER A 189 -24.40 10.81 13.22
CA SER A 189 -24.48 10.89 11.77
C SER A 189 -23.75 12.10 11.17
N LEU A 190 -23.42 13.11 12.01
CA LEU A 190 -22.79 14.35 11.56
C LEU A 190 -21.28 14.33 11.79
N PRO A 191 -20.46 14.13 10.74
CA PRO A 191 -19.01 14.21 10.85
C PRO A 191 -18.55 15.65 11.10
N MET A 192 -17.60 15.80 12.01
CA MET A 192 -17.01 17.09 12.35
C MET A 192 -16.12 17.63 11.22
N LYS A 193 -16.03 18.96 11.13
CA LYS A 193 -15.23 19.62 10.10
C LYS A 193 -13.76 19.63 10.50
N ARG A 194 -12.87 19.23 9.59
CA ARG A 194 -11.43 19.40 9.79
C ARG A 194 -11.06 20.88 9.66
N GLU A 195 -10.28 21.38 10.60
CA GLU A 195 -9.67 22.71 10.54
C GLU A 195 -8.14 22.55 10.57
N GLY A 196 -7.42 23.43 9.87
CA GLY A 196 -5.96 23.42 9.90
C GLY A 196 -5.45 23.63 11.33
N SER A 197 -4.50 22.80 11.74
CA SER A 197 -3.74 23.02 12.97
C SER A 197 -2.38 23.60 12.63
N LYS A 198 -1.98 24.63 13.37
CA LYS A 198 -0.63 25.19 13.32
C LYS A 198 0.28 24.64 14.42
N SER A 199 -0.25 23.80 15.31
CA SER A 199 0.53 23.24 16.42
C SER A 199 1.15 21.90 16.03
N HIS A 200 2.48 21.85 16.09
CA HIS A 200 3.25 20.62 16.01
C HIS A 200 3.34 19.97 17.39
N LEU A 201 3.27 18.66 17.43
CA LEU A 201 3.53 17.88 18.63
C LEU A 201 5.03 17.70 18.86
N ARG A 202 5.41 17.23 20.05
CA ARG A 202 6.81 16.84 20.34
C ARG A 202 7.34 15.80 19.34
N CYS A 203 6.46 14.99 18.75
CA CYS A 203 6.79 14.02 17.70
C CYS A 203 6.87 14.61 16.27
N GLY A 204 6.78 15.93 16.11
CA GLY A 204 6.86 16.62 14.81
C GLY A 204 5.57 16.60 13.98
N LEU A 205 4.65 15.66 14.25
CA LEU A 205 3.38 15.57 13.53
C LEU A 205 2.43 16.72 13.93
N PRO A 206 1.69 17.31 12.97
CA PRO A 206 0.67 18.31 13.28
C PRO A 206 -0.53 17.66 13.99
N THR A 207 -1.06 18.30 15.03
CA THR A 207 -2.32 17.85 15.62
C THR A 207 -3.45 17.96 14.59
N MET A 208 -4.43 17.06 14.65
CA MET A 208 -5.62 17.19 13.81
C MET A 208 -6.72 17.86 14.61
N LYS A 209 -7.14 19.05 14.17
CA LYS A 209 -8.21 19.79 14.82
C LYS A 209 -9.53 19.57 14.08
N PHE A 210 -10.54 19.16 14.84
CA PHE A 210 -11.91 19.01 14.35
C PHE A 210 -12.84 19.95 15.11
N VAL A 211 -13.70 20.64 14.37
CA VAL A 211 -14.65 21.64 14.87
C VAL A 211 -16.07 21.22 14.55
N CYS A 212 -17.03 21.78 15.29
CA CYS A 212 -18.45 21.46 15.14
C CYS A 212 -18.91 21.55 13.67
N PRO A 213 -19.74 20.59 13.16
CA PRO A 213 -20.25 20.62 11.79
C PRO A 213 -21.03 21.91 11.48
N LYS A 214 -21.75 22.44 12.48
CA LYS A 214 -22.53 23.68 12.37
C LYS A 214 -21.73 24.95 12.74
N MET A 215 -20.41 24.85 12.91
CA MET A 215 -19.55 26.03 13.11
C MET A 215 -19.36 26.79 11.78
N LYS A 216 -19.44 28.12 11.86
CA LYS A 216 -19.12 29.05 10.79
C LYS A 216 -18.18 30.15 11.30
N TRP A 217 -17.38 30.70 10.38
CA TRP A 217 -16.61 31.90 10.64
C TRP A 217 -17.46 33.12 10.34
N GLU A 218 -17.61 34.01 11.32
CA GLU A 218 -18.34 35.28 11.18
C GLU A 218 -17.37 36.44 11.35
N TYR A 219 -17.45 37.42 10.45
CA TYR A 219 -16.65 38.62 10.52
C TYR A 219 -17.35 39.68 11.39
N ASP A 220 -16.70 40.08 12.46
CA ASP A 220 -17.19 41.10 13.35
C ASP A 220 -16.69 42.48 12.88
N LYS A 221 -17.59 43.26 12.28
CA LYS A 221 -17.29 44.58 11.73
C LYS A 221 -16.84 45.60 12.80
N THR A 222 -17.22 45.40 14.06
CA THR A 222 -16.87 46.33 15.14
C THR A 222 -15.45 46.11 15.65
N THR A 223 -15.01 44.85 15.70
CA THR A 223 -13.66 44.50 16.17
C THR A 223 -12.67 44.26 15.04
N GLY A 224 -13.14 44.22 13.78
CA GLY A 224 -12.34 43.95 12.59
C GLY A 224 -11.81 42.51 12.49
N LYS A 225 -12.32 41.58 13.30
CA LYS A 225 -11.80 40.21 13.45
C LYS A 225 -12.85 39.16 13.08
N SER A 226 -12.41 38.04 12.52
CA SER A 226 -13.25 36.86 12.33
C SER A 226 -13.30 36.03 13.60
N LYS A 227 -14.51 35.65 14.04
CA LYS A 227 -14.75 34.74 15.18
C LYS A 227 -15.47 33.48 14.73
N ARG A 228 -15.23 32.38 15.44
CA ARG A 228 -15.95 31.12 15.23
C ARG A 228 -17.27 31.17 15.98
N VAL A 229 -18.37 30.92 15.29
CA VAL A 229 -19.72 30.92 15.86
C VAL A 229 -20.39 29.57 15.59
N CYS A 230 -20.92 28.97 16.63
CA CYS A 230 -21.65 27.72 16.58
C CYS A 230 -23.15 28.00 16.38
N HIS A 231 -23.75 27.40 15.35
CA HIS A 231 -25.18 27.53 15.07
C HIS A 231 -25.97 26.26 15.43
N CYS A 232 -25.56 25.54 16.46
CA CYS A 232 -26.35 24.43 16.98
C CYS A 232 -27.54 24.98 17.77
N GLU A 233 -28.76 24.56 17.42
CA GLU A 233 -29.97 24.85 18.21
C GLU A 233 -29.84 24.35 19.64
N ASN A 234 -29.35 23.11 19.80
CA ASN A 234 -29.08 22.49 21.09
C ASN A 234 -27.58 22.21 21.23
N PRO A 235 -26.75 23.21 21.57
CA PRO A 235 -25.30 23.05 21.60
C PRO A 235 -24.89 21.96 22.61
N CYS A 236 -23.82 21.24 22.29
CA CYS A 236 -23.26 20.18 23.15
C CYS A 236 -22.20 20.71 24.13
N THR A 237 -21.92 22.00 24.11
CA THR A 237 -20.98 22.70 24.99
C THR A 237 -21.34 24.19 25.03
N GLU A 238 -20.99 24.86 26.11
CA GLU A 238 -21.15 26.31 26.28
C GLU A 238 -20.16 27.15 25.44
N SER A 239 -19.16 26.51 24.82
CA SER A 239 -18.20 27.21 23.99
C SER A 239 -18.87 27.90 22.79
N PRO A 240 -18.60 29.20 22.54
CA PRO A 240 -19.16 29.94 21.40
C PRO A 240 -18.82 29.33 20.04
N CYS A 241 -17.71 28.60 19.95
CA CYS A 241 -17.26 27.93 18.72
C CYS A 241 -17.72 26.47 18.61
N GLY A 242 -18.49 25.98 19.59
CA GLY A 242 -18.93 24.59 19.68
C GLY A 242 -17.83 23.65 20.17
N ARG A 243 -18.13 22.35 20.20
CA ARG A 243 -17.16 21.34 20.65
C ARG A 243 -16.03 21.25 19.63
N MET A 244 -14.80 21.23 20.12
CA MET A 244 -13.60 20.97 19.34
C MET A 244 -12.96 19.70 19.85
N PHE A 245 -12.48 18.87 18.93
CA PHE A 245 -11.63 17.73 19.26
C PHE A 245 -10.25 17.96 18.69
N TYR A 246 -9.25 17.80 19.55
CA TYR A 246 -7.86 17.71 19.15
C TYR A 246 -7.50 16.25 19.16
N ILE A 247 -7.20 15.76 17.97
CA ILE A 247 -6.68 14.43 17.79
C ILE A 247 -5.17 14.52 17.74
N TYR A 248 -4.58 13.66 18.55
CA TYR A 248 -3.16 13.49 18.76
C TYR A 248 -2.73 12.24 17.98
N PRO A 249 -2.13 12.38 16.78
CA PRO A 249 -1.76 11.24 15.93
C PRO A 249 -0.89 10.20 16.64
N GLU A 250 -0.06 10.61 17.60
CA GLU A 250 0.74 9.74 18.44
C GLU A 250 -0.08 8.72 19.25
N LYS A 251 -1.36 9.01 19.53
CA LYS A 251 -2.25 8.05 20.20
C LYS A 251 -2.68 6.92 19.28
N ASN A 252 -2.80 7.18 17.97
CA ASN A 252 -3.11 6.17 16.96
C ASN A 252 -2.73 6.65 15.55
N LEU A 253 -1.50 6.35 15.13
CA LEU A 253 -0.97 6.77 13.82
C LEU A 253 -1.73 6.14 12.64
N ARG A 254 -2.33 4.95 12.85
CA ARG A 254 -3.16 4.26 11.85
C ARG A 254 -4.47 5.01 11.57
N ALA A 255 -5.13 5.47 12.64
CA ALA A 255 -6.34 6.28 12.53
C ALA A 255 -6.04 7.65 11.93
N TYR A 256 -4.88 8.23 12.24
CA TYR A 256 -4.54 9.62 11.91
C TYR A 256 -3.18 9.76 11.19
N PRO A 257 -3.07 9.28 9.95
CA PRO A 257 -1.80 9.21 9.25
C PRO A 257 -1.36 10.53 8.60
N GLY A 258 -1.61 11.67 9.26
CA GLY A 258 -1.34 13.01 8.72
C GLY A 258 -2.34 13.52 7.66
N THR A 259 -3.31 12.70 7.29
CA THR A 259 -4.39 13.03 6.34
C THR A 259 -5.73 12.41 6.80
N VAL A 260 -6.86 12.89 6.25
CA VAL A 260 -8.21 12.47 6.67
C VAL A 260 -8.90 11.72 5.54
N ARG A 261 -9.26 10.45 5.82
CA ARG A 261 -9.99 9.56 4.91
C ARG A 261 -11.41 10.08 4.63
N GLY A 262 -11.96 9.74 3.47
CA GLY A 262 -13.31 10.15 3.06
C GLY A 262 -13.45 11.63 2.69
N THR A 263 -12.32 12.35 2.52
CA THR A 263 -12.32 13.73 2.01
C THR A 263 -12.02 13.77 0.51
N ALA A 264 -12.46 14.81 -0.18
CA ALA A 264 -12.13 15.02 -1.60
C ALA A 264 -10.61 15.13 -1.84
N GLU A 265 -9.86 15.69 -0.88
CA GLU A 265 -8.40 15.74 -0.89
C GLU A 265 -7.80 14.32 -0.88
N TRP A 266 -8.30 13.45 0.01
CA TRP A 266 -7.91 12.05 0.05
C TRP A 266 -8.17 11.34 -1.28
N ASP A 267 -9.38 11.45 -1.81
CA ASP A 267 -9.74 10.77 -3.06
C ASP A 267 -8.91 11.26 -4.25
N SER A 268 -8.65 12.57 -4.32
CA SER A 268 -7.83 13.17 -5.39
C SER A 268 -6.36 12.73 -5.32
N THR A 269 -5.78 12.72 -4.11
CA THR A 269 -4.38 12.35 -3.89
C THR A 269 -4.16 10.85 -4.04
N TYR A 270 -5.06 10.03 -3.51
CA TYR A 270 -4.96 8.58 -3.58
C TYR A 270 -5.06 8.04 -5.02
N LYS A 271 -5.77 8.74 -5.92
CA LYS A 271 -5.80 8.42 -7.37
C LYS A 271 -4.41 8.40 -8.02
N ILE A 272 -3.42 9.12 -7.47
CA ILE A 272 -2.05 9.10 -7.95
C ILE A 272 -1.45 7.70 -7.88
N ARG A 273 -1.89 6.86 -6.93
CA ARG A 273 -1.43 5.46 -6.79
C ARG A 273 -1.61 4.65 -8.07
N VAL A 274 -2.58 4.98 -8.92
CA VAL A 274 -2.77 4.33 -10.23
C VAL A 274 -1.50 4.39 -11.09
N ASN A 275 -0.63 5.38 -10.89
CA ASN A 275 0.62 5.50 -11.63
C ASN A 275 1.60 4.36 -11.33
N VAL A 276 1.64 3.80 -10.11
CA VAL A 276 2.52 2.65 -9.83
C VAL A 276 2.04 1.39 -10.55
N GLU A 277 0.73 1.16 -10.61
CA GLU A 277 0.14 0.04 -11.36
C GLU A 277 0.42 0.14 -12.85
N LYS A 278 0.28 1.35 -13.41
CA LYS A 278 0.65 1.62 -14.81
C LYS A 278 2.13 1.34 -15.07
N SER A 279 3.01 1.74 -14.15
CA SER A 279 4.45 1.47 -14.28
C SER A 279 4.76 -0.03 -14.20
N ILE A 280 4.13 -0.77 -13.30
CA ILE A 280 4.24 -2.24 -13.25
C ILE A 280 3.76 -2.86 -14.56
N ASN A 281 2.64 -2.39 -15.11
CA ASN A 281 2.14 -2.87 -16.39
C ASN A 281 3.12 -2.60 -17.54
N HIS A 282 3.71 -1.39 -17.57
CA HIS A 282 4.72 -1.05 -18.58
C HIS A 282 5.97 -1.94 -18.48
N PHE A 283 6.39 -2.29 -17.27
CA PHE A 283 7.48 -3.26 -17.07
C PHE A 283 7.12 -4.63 -17.64
N LYS A 284 5.92 -5.13 -17.33
CA LYS A 284 5.46 -6.43 -17.80
C LYS A 284 5.34 -6.50 -19.32
N ASP A 285 4.63 -5.53 -19.91
CA ASP A 285 4.21 -5.58 -21.31
C ASP A 285 5.23 -4.87 -22.21
N SER A 286 5.39 -3.55 -22.04
CA SER A 286 6.19 -2.70 -22.92
C SER A 286 7.68 -3.02 -22.88
N PHE A 287 8.20 -3.36 -21.69
CA PHE A 287 9.59 -3.78 -21.52
C PHE A 287 9.75 -5.31 -21.52
N CYS A 288 8.67 -6.03 -21.88
CA CYS A 288 8.64 -7.47 -22.12
C CYS A 288 9.14 -8.34 -20.96
N VAL A 289 9.11 -7.83 -19.73
CA VAL A 289 9.60 -8.58 -18.56
C VAL A 289 8.71 -9.79 -18.27
N ALA A 290 7.41 -9.75 -18.59
CA ALA A 290 6.52 -10.89 -18.40
C ALA A 290 6.70 -12.01 -19.46
N GLY A 291 7.14 -11.67 -20.67
CA GLY A 291 7.30 -12.60 -21.79
C GLY A 291 8.62 -13.38 -21.81
N ARG A 292 9.44 -13.24 -20.76
CA ARG A 292 10.76 -13.89 -20.67
C ARG A 292 10.67 -15.40 -20.63
N LYS A 293 11.68 -16.06 -21.21
CA LYS A 293 11.85 -17.52 -21.14
C LYS A 293 13.02 -17.95 -20.24
N THR A 294 13.58 -17.00 -19.49
CA THR A 294 14.72 -17.22 -18.60
C THR A 294 14.26 -17.69 -17.22
N GLN A 295 14.97 -18.66 -16.66
CA GLN A 295 14.74 -19.20 -15.30
C GLN A 295 15.84 -18.79 -14.32
N ASN A 296 16.81 -17.98 -14.76
CA ASN A 296 17.94 -17.54 -13.95
C ASN A 296 17.62 -16.21 -13.24
N GLU A 297 17.91 -16.19 -11.95
CA GLU A 297 17.66 -15.04 -11.08
C GLU A 297 18.48 -13.79 -11.47
N LYS A 298 19.78 -13.96 -11.76
CA LYS A 298 20.67 -12.86 -12.14
C LYS A 298 20.23 -12.20 -13.45
N THR A 299 19.85 -13.02 -14.44
CA THR A 299 19.33 -12.50 -15.71
C THR A 299 18.02 -11.74 -15.50
N LEU A 300 17.11 -12.26 -14.67
CA LEU A 300 15.88 -11.54 -14.35
C LEU A 300 16.16 -10.21 -13.66
N HIS A 301 17.06 -10.18 -12.69
CA HIS A 301 17.44 -8.95 -12.01
C HIS A 301 18.04 -7.93 -12.99
N ALA A 302 18.94 -8.37 -13.88
CA ALA A 302 19.51 -7.50 -14.92
C ALA A 302 18.42 -6.91 -15.83
N ASP A 303 17.46 -7.72 -16.28
CA ASP A 303 16.38 -7.25 -17.14
C ASP A 303 15.44 -6.26 -16.45
N LEU A 304 15.19 -6.45 -15.15
CA LEU A 304 14.43 -5.49 -14.33
C LEU A 304 15.15 -4.13 -14.28
N LEU A 305 16.46 -4.13 -14.07
CA LEU A 305 17.27 -2.91 -14.05
C LEU A 305 17.29 -2.23 -15.42
N LEU A 306 17.46 -3.00 -16.50
CA LEU A 306 17.41 -2.49 -17.88
C LEU A 306 16.04 -1.90 -18.22
N ALA A 307 14.94 -2.50 -17.76
CA ALA A 307 13.59 -1.95 -17.89
C ALA A 307 13.46 -0.60 -17.15
N GLY A 308 14.01 -0.49 -15.95
CA GLY A 308 14.10 0.78 -15.21
C GLY A 308 14.87 1.86 -15.95
N ILE A 309 16.07 1.52 -16.45
CA ILE A 309 16.90 2.43 -17.25
C ILE A 309 16.15 2.89 -18.51
N THR A 310 15.49 1.97 -19.21
CA THR A 310 14.69 2.27 -20.40
C THR A 310 13.55 3.24 -20.11
N GLN A 311 12.88 3.08 -18.95
CA GLN A 311 11.86 4.03 -18.51
C GLN A 311 12.47 5.43 -18.27
N LEU A 312 13.64 5.52 -17.64
CA LEU A 312 14.31 6.80 -17.40
C LEU A 312 14.73 7.48 -18.71
N ILE A 313 15.23 6.72 -19.69
CA ILE A 313 15.52 7.24 -21.03
C ILE A 313 14.24 7.79 -21.68
N THR A 314 13.12 7.10 -21.54
CA THR A 314 11.82 7.57 -22.06
C THR A 314 11.43 8.93 -21.44
N VAL A 315 11.65 9.11 -20.14
CA VAL A 315 11.42 10.39 -19.45
C VAL A 315 12.32 11.49 -20.02
N MET A 316 13.62 11.20 -20.23
CA MET A 316 14.57 12.17 -20.79
C MET A 316 14.18 12.59 -22.22
N VAL A 317 13.78 11.64 -23.06
CA VAL A 317 13.33 11.91 -24.43
C VAL A 317 12.05 12.75 -24.43
N ALA A 318 11.07 12.39 -23.59
CA ALA A 318 9.83 13.14 -23.46
C ALA A 318 10.08 14.60 -23.02
N ASP A 319 11.01 14.81 -22.09
CA ASP A 319 11.38 16.14 -21.62
C ASP A 319 12.08 16.96 -22.73
N LYS A 320 13.06 16.38 -23.41
CA LYS A 320 13.78 17.05 -24.52
C LYS A 320 12.86 17.43 -25.68
N LEU A 321 11.85 16.61 -25.96
CA LEU A 321 10.84 16.88 -26.97
C LEU A 321 9.70 17.77 -26.48
N ARG A 322 9.72 18.20 -25.20
CA ARG A 322 8.62 18.93 -24.54
C ARG A 322 7.26 18.23 -24.64
N LYS A 323 7.27 16.89 -24.73
CA LYS A 323 6.08 16.04 -24.79
C LYS A 323 5.87 15.32 -23.46
N HIS A 324 5.74 16.08 -22.37
CA HIS A 324 5.65 15.56 -21.00
C HIS A 324 4.46 14.60 -20.77
N GLN A 325 3.42 14.67 -21.59
CA GLN A 325 2.31 13.71 -21.57
C GLN A 325 2.74 12.27 -21.88
N TYR A 326 3.91 12.06 -22.50
CA TYR A 326 4.42 10.75 -22.90
C TYR A 326 5.58 10.25 -22.03
N ILE A 327 5.84 10.83 -20.86
CA ILE A 327 6.93 10.38 -19.95
C ILE A 327 6.85 8.90 -19.55
N ARG A 328 5.69 8.25 -19.75
CA ARG A 328 5.48 6.84 -19.44
C ARG A 328 5.47 5.94 -20.68
N SER A 329 5.39 6.48 -21.89
CA SER A 329 5.21 5.69 -23.10
C SER A 329 6.21 6.08 -24.17
N LEU A 330 7.09 5.15 -24.52
CA LEU A 330 8.08 5.35 -25.57
C LEU A 330 7.45 5.34 -26.97
N LYS A 331 6.41 4.52 -27.17
CA LYS A 331 5.81 4.28 -28.50
C LYS A 331 5.37 5.57 -29.21
N PRO A 332 4.69 6.54 -28.57
CA PRO A 332 4.33 7.82 -29.21
C PRO A 332 5.52 8.78 -29.44
N LEU A 333 6.68 8.50 -28.86
CA LEU A 333 7.89 9.33 -29.01
C LEU A 333 8.77 8.88 -30.18
N ILE A 334 8.60 7.64 -30.64
CA ILE A 334 9.38 7.03 -31.73
C ILE A 334 8.55 6.79 -33.00
N ALA A 335 7.24 7.11 -32.95
CA ALA A 335 6.29 6.95 -34.04
C ALA A 335 6.21 8.19 -34.94
#